data_AF-A0A954IS75-F1
#
_entry.id   AF-A0A954IS75-F1
#
_cell.length_a   1.000
_cell.length_b   1.000
_cell.length_c   1.000
_cell.angle_alpha   90.00
_cell.angle_beta   90.00
_cell.angle_gamma   90.00
#
_symmetry.space_group_name_H-M   'P 1'
#
loop_
_entity.id
_entity.type
_entity.pdbx_description
1 polymer ?
#
loop_
_entity_poly.entity_id
_entity_poly.type
_entity_poly.pdbx_seq_one_letter_code
_entity_poly.pdbx_strand_id
1 'polypeptide(L)'
;MEKSPSSNSLGICRRLARRSVQLYYGKIEVTGAEKVPQTEPLLICANHANSLLDPVLVGVAVGRPVRFMAKAPLFDAPVLGPLMRALGMIPAFRGQDDQKQVRRNLESLDAGAKVLAEGDAMGIFPEGKSHDLQTVEMIRSGAARMALQAVEDGAKGLKVLPIGINYEDKERFRSAVWIRVGQPIDVSACLTENNNEERKARRDLTERLEQGLKDVVIHLDDAAWQPFLEDLEVLVPRDSKAKQETIYPLRERKWLADAMNHFQKNGASQAAEIATAIVDYRKDVQAAGVDVHSPVLQSSGWRMVLTLAWQSLWMLLLFLPALVGTLFHVVPFTVVRFIAGKLQPPGRPTVSMYRLFVGLPTYLLWYLAVGWWLFFDFQATKWFAWVCLGTLPFLGLLALGYWRATRDTAGLWWHQFQFLFHRDQLNALRRQRDELSQRLARLGDEYSQITPRPESPPKAGWGERLRPLVGPAVILLATLAFGWYVPRLFFDESLMAREAGFDLTTLSEKKLHAEMERDENSLHAIIQGLDKLEIEAHQLQSEFV
;
A
#
# COMPACT_ATOMS: atom_id res chain seq x y z
N MET A 1 17.92 -20.89 -27.05
CA MET A 1 18.32 -19.47 -26.92
C MET A 1 17.07 -18.63 -27.10
N GLU A 2 16.42 -18.26 -26.00
CA GLU A 2 15.27 -17.36 -26.02
C GLU A 2 15.80 -15.92 -26.12
N LYS A 3 15.32 -15.13 -27.10
CA LYS A 3 15.79 -13.75 -27.33
C LYS A 3 15.62 -12.94 -26.04
N SER A 4 16.73 -12.45 -25.48
CA SER A 4 16.73 -11.46 -24.41
C SER A 4 15.85 -10.27 -24.82
N PRO A 5 14.96 -9.76 -23.96
CA PRO A 5 14.13 -8.61 -24.28
C PRO A 5 15.00 -7.39 -24.64
N SER A 6 14.56 -6.58 -25.61
CA SER A 6 15.23 -5.32 -25.93
C SER A 6 15.33 -4.42 -24.68
N SER A 7 16.39 -3.60 -24.60
CA SER A 7 16.61 -2.66 -23.48
C SER A 7 15.40 -1.75 -23.22
N ASN A 8 14.66 -1.40 -24.28
CA ASN A 8 13.45 -0.58 -24.22
C ASN A 8 12.27 -1.29 -23.53
N SER A 9 12.02 -2.57 -23.83
CA SER A 9 10.96 -3.35 -23.17
C SER A 9 11.20 -3.51 -21.68
N LEU A 10 12.45 -3.73 -21.29
CA LEU A 10 12.89 -3.81 -19.89
C LEU A 10 12.69 -2.49 -19.13
N GLY A 11 12.99 -1.35 -19.78
CA GLY A 11 12.74 -0.03 -19.23
C GLY A 11 11.25 0.25 -18.99
N ILE A 12 10.37 -0.20 -19.88
CA ILE A 12 8.91 -0.06 -19.72
C ILE A 12 8.40 -0.90 -18.54
N CYS A 13 8.78 -2.18 -18.45
CA CYS A 13 8.39 -3.04 -17.34
C CYS A 13 8.80 -2.48 -15.97
N ARG A 14 10.03 -1.94 -15.86
CA ARG A 14 10.52 -1.29 -14.64
C ARG A 14 9.73 -0.04 -14.27
N ARG A 15 9.39 0.80 -15.26
CA ARG A 15 8.55 1.98 -15.04
C ARG A 15 7.15 1.61 -14.58
N LEU A 16 6.53 0.61 -15.20
CA LEU A 16 5.23 0.09 -14.79
C LEU A 16 5.27 -0.45 -13.36
N ALA A 17 6.23 -1.31 -13.03
CA ALA A 17 6.40 -1.86 -11.68
C ALA A 17 6.57 -0.75 -10.63
N ARG A 18 7.42 0.26 -10.91
CA ARG A 18 7.59 1.43 -10.04
C ARG A 18 6.27 2.19 -9.84
N ARG A 19 5.50 2.43 -10.91
CA ARG A 19 4.20 3.12 -10.83
C ARG A 19 3.17 2.31 -10.06
N SER A 20 3.14 0.99 -10.24
CA SER A 20 2.21 0.11 -9.51
C SER A 20 2.49 0.12 -8.01
N VAL A 21 3.75 0.12 -7.59
CA VAL A 21 4.14 0.21 -6.17
C VAL A 21 3.84 1.61 -5.60
N GLN A 22 4.06 2.68 -6.36
CA GLN A 22 3.68 4.05 -5.97
C GLN A 22 2.16 4.26 -5.91
N LEU A 23 1.38 3.49 -6.67
CA LEU A 23 -0.08 3.49 -6.57
C LEU A 23 -0.53 2.75 -5.32
N TYR A 24 0.11 1.61 -5.04
CA TYR A 24 -0.21 0.78 -3.89
C TYR A 24 0.16 1.44 -2.56
N TYR A 25 1.37 1.97 -2.44
CA TYR A 25 1.84 2.68 -1.25
C TYR A 25 1.67 4.18 -1.45
N GLY A 26 0.84 4.80 -0.60
CA GLY A 26 0.48 6.20 -0.74
C GLY A 26 1.64 7.16 -0.49
N LYS A 27 2.67 6.68 0.21
CA LYS A 27 3.90 7.40 0.52
C LYS A 27 5.05 6.39 0.57
N ILE A 28 6.10 6.66 -0.20
CA ILE A 28 7.36 5.92 -0.17
C ILE A 28 8.45 6.96 0.06
N GLU A 29 9.26 6.77 1.09
CA GLU A 29 10.34 7.69 1.42
C GLU A 29 11.65 6.93 1.59
N VAL A 30 12.72 7.48 1.02
CA VAL A 30 14.05 6.88 1.04
C VAL A 30 14.98 7.80 1.80
N THR A 31 15.56 7.32 2.89
CA THR A 31 16.59 8.01 3.66
C THR A 31 17.95 7.35 3.41
N GLY A 32 18.99 8.13 3.13
CA GLY A 32 20.33 7.60 2.84
C GLY A 32 20.58 7.27 1.37
N ALA A 33 19.74 7.75 0.45
CA ALA A 33 19.87 7.47 -0.99
C ALA A 33 21.24 7.91 -1.56
N GLU A 34 21.84 8.93 -0.98
CA GLU A 34 23.18 9.44 -1.30
C GLU A 34 24.31 8.44 -1.05
N LYS A 35 24.08 7.43 -0.20
CA LYS A 35 25.06 6.39 0.12
C LYS A 35 25.13 5.29 -0.93
N VAL A 36 24.22 5.28 -1.90
CA VAL A 36 24.10 4.23 -2.91
C VAL A 36 25.18 4.41 -4.00
N PRO A 37 26.10 3.46 -4.16
CA PRO A 37 27.07 3.48 -5.25
C PRO A 37 26.38 3.36 -6.62
N GLN A 38 26.60 4.33 -7.50
CA GLN A 38 25.88 4.44 -8.77
C GLN A 38 26.55 3.69 -9.92
N THR A 39 27.85 3.44 -9.83
CA THR A 39 28.65 2.90 -10.95
C THR A 39 29.38 1.61 -10.61
N GLU A 40 29.81 1.43 -9.36
CA GLU A 40 30.55 0.25 -8.92
C GLU A 40 29.64 -0.99 -8.83
N PRO A 41 30.22 -2.22 -8.86
CA PRO A 41 29.52 -3.42 -8.45
C PRO A 41 28.87 -3.25 -7.08
N LEU A 42 27.63 -3.68 -6.93
CA LEU A 42 26.86 -3.45 -5.70
C LEU A 42 26.06 -4.70 -5.32
N LEU A 43 26.37 -5.29 -4.16
CA LEU A 43 25.55 -6.33 -3.56
C LEU A 43 24.61 -5.70 -2.54
N ILE A 44 23.32 -5.64 -2.85
CA ILE A 44 22.29 -5.14 -1.96
C ILE A 44 21.74 -6.28 -1.12
N CYS A 45 21.72 -6.07 0.18
CA CYS A 45 21.08 -6.98 1.12
C CYS A 45 19.92 -6.27 1.78
N ALA A 46 18.72 -6.83 1.71
CA ALA A 46 17.54 -6.24 2.32
C ALA A 46 16.74 -7.26 3.14
N ASN A 47 15.98 -6.78 4.13
CA ASN A 47 14.98 -7.60 4.80
C ASN A 47 13.82 -7.95 3.85
N HIS A 48 13.12 -9.06 4.08
CA HIS A 48 12.15 -9.60 3.12
C HIS A 48 10.71 -9.64 3.64
N ALA A 49 10.18 -8.52 4.09
CA ALA A 49 8.87 -8.48 4.74
C ALA A 49 7.68 -8.67 3.78
N ASN A 50 7.76 -8.26 2.50
CA ASN A 50 6.64 -8.32 1.55
C ASN A 50 7.00 -8.95 0.20
N SER A 51 7.75 -10.05 0.28
CA SER A 51 8.09 -10.95 -0.81
C SER A 51 8.34 -10.25 -2.16
N LEU A 52 7.34 -10.19 -3.04
CA LEU A 52 7.53 -9.74 -4.43
C LEU A 52 7.50 -8.22 -4.63
N LEU A 53 7.05 -7.44 -3.65
CA LEU A 53 7.12 -5.97 -3.72
C LEU A 53 8.48 -5.43 -3.24
N ASP A 54 9.19 -6.17 -2.38
CA ASP A 54 10.49 -5.76 -1.84
C ASP A 54 11.54 -5.49 -2.93
N PRO A 55 11.73 -6.36 -3.96
CA PRO A 55 12.68 -6.09 -5.05
C PRO A 55 12.40 -4.79 -5.80
N VAL A 56 11.12 -4.48 -6.01
CA VAL A 56 10.70 -3.27 -6.72
C VAL A 56 10.99 -2.04 -5.88
N LEU A 57 10.70 -2.09 -4.57
CA LEU A 57 11.00 -1.02 -3.62
C LEU A 57 12.50 -0.75 -3.51
N VAL A 58 13.32 -1.80 -3.44
CA VAL A 58 14.78 -1.66 -3.49
C VAL A 58 15.23 -1.02 -4.80
N GLY A 59 14.69 -1.44 -5.95
CA GLY A 59 14.97 -0.80 -7.24
C GLY A 59 14.50 0.65 -7.33
N VAL A 60 13.48 1.05 -6.56
CA VAL A 60 13.08 2.46 -6.42
C VAL A 60 14.11 3.22 -5.58
N ALA A 61 14.55 2.65 -4.46
CA ALA A 61 15.50 3.29 -3.54
C ALA A 61 16.90 3.47 -4.15
N VAL A 62 17.37 2.46 -4.89
CA VAL A 62 18.72 2.42 -5.44
C VAL A 62 18.86 3.24 -6.73
N GLY A 63 17.76 3.48 -7.45
CA GLY A 63 17.75 4.35 -8.63
C GLY A 63 18.38 3.77 -9.91
N ARG A 64 19.11 2.65 -9.82
CA ARG A 64 19.66 1.89 -10.97
C ARG A 64 19.09 0.47 -11.06
N PRO A 65 19.23 -0.22 -12.22
CA PRO A 65 18.81 -1.61 -12.38
C PRO A 65 19.44 -2.55 -11.35
N VAL A 66 18.63 -3.42 -10.73
CA VAL A 66 19.09 -4.44 -9.79
C VAL A 66 18.54 -5.79 -10.23
N ARG A 67 19.41 -6.80 -10.33
CA ARG A 67 19.01 -8.21 -10.54
C ARG A 67 18.79 -8.85 -9.18
N PHE A 68 17.79 -9.70 -9.02
CA PHE A 68 17.49 -10.33 -7.73
C PHE A 68 17.51 -11.85 -7.79
N MET A 69 17.87 -12.47 -6.67
CA MET A 69 17.56 -13.88 -6.46
C MET A 69 16.08 -14.05 -6.09
N ALA A 70 15.41 -15.03 -6.68
CA ALA A 70 14.01 -15.31 -6.41
C ALA A 70 13.70 -16.82 -6.39
N LYS A 71 12.66 -17.23 -5.66
CA LYS A 71 12.36 -18.66 -5.44
C LYS A 71 12.20 -19.40 -6.77
N ALA A 72 12.91 -20.52 -6.93
CA ALA A 72 12.90 -21.31 -8.17
C ALA A 72 11.50 -21.67 -8.70
N PRO A 73 10.50 -22.08 -7.87
CA PRO A 73 9.16 -22.38 -8.38
C PRO A 73 8.43 -21.22 -9.07
N LEU A 74 8.84 -19.96 -8.82
CA LEU A 74 8.25 -18.81 -9.51
C LEU A 74 8.66 -18.76 -10.99
N PHE A 75 9.79 -19.39 -11.35
CA PHE A 75 10.26 -19.48 -12.73
C PHE A 75 9.48 -20.49 -13.58
N ASP A 76 8.72 -21.37 -12.92
CA ASP A 76 7.89 -22.38 -13.58
C ASP A 76 6.45 -21.88 -13.81
N ALA A 77 6.07 -20.76 -13.17
CA ALA A 77 4.73 -20.20 -13.30
C ALA A 77 4.53 -19.56 -14.69
N PRO A 78 3.37 -19.79 -15.34
CA PRO A 78 3.05 -19.16 -16.62
C PRO A 78 2.99 -17.64 -16.45
N VAL A 79 3.48 -16.90 -17.45
CA VAL A 79 3.65 -15.44 -17.44
C VAL A 79 4.73 -14.92 -16.48
N LEU A 80 4.72 -15.32 -15.20
CA LEU A 80 5.67 -14.84 -14.19
C LEU A 80 7.10 -15.34 -14.46
N GLY A 81 7.28 -16.60 -14.86
CA GLY A 81 8.61 -17.16 -15.14
C GLY A 81 9.35 -16.45 -16.27
N PRO A 82 8.75 -16.28 -17.47
CA PRO A 82 9.33 -15.49 -18.55
C PRO A 82 9.64 -14.05 -18.13
N LEU A 83 8.76 -13.41 -17.34
CA LEU A 83 8.98 -12.06 -16.82
C LEU A 83 10.20 -12.00 -15.89
N MET A 84 10.37 -12.97 -15.00
CA MET A 84 11.52 -13.04 -14.09
C MET A 84 12.83 -13.22 -14.84
N ARG A 85 12.86 -14.10 -15.86
CA ARG A 85 14.03 -14.28 -16.73
C ARG A 85 14.33 -13.02 -17.52
N ALA A 86 13.30 -12.36 -18.07
CA ALA A 86 13.42 -11.10 -18.78
C ALA A 86 14.05 -10.01 -17.88
N LEU A 87 13.65 -9.96 -16.61
CA LEU A 87 14.21 -9.04 -15.60
C LEU A 87 15.63 -9.40 -15.13
N GLY A 88 16.21 -10.51 -15.60
CA GLY A 88 17.53 -10.98 -15.20
C GLY A 88 17.58 -11.56 -13.79
N MET A 89 16.44 -12.04 -13.25
CA MET A 89 16.40 -12.68 -11.93
C MET A 89 17.06 -14.06 -11.96
N ILE A 90 17.69 -14.42 -10.84
CA ILE A 90 18.40 -15.70 -10.67
C ILE A 90 17.56 -16.63 -9.77
N PRO A 91 17.31 -17.88 -10.16
CA PRO A 91 16.56 -18.82 -9.32
C PRO A 91 17.32 -19.18 -8.05
N ALA A 92 16.67 -19.13 -6.89
CA ALA A 92 17.20 -19.52 -5.59
C ALA A 92 16.55 -20.83 -5.12
N PHE A 93 17.38 -21.77 -4.68
CA PHE A 93 16.97 -23.09 -4.22
C PHE A 93 17.19 -23.20 -2.71
N ARG A 94 16.30 -23.90 -1.99
CA ARG A 94 16.43 -24.11 -0.54
C ARG A 94 16.79 -25.56 -0.28
N GLY A 95 17.97 -25.80 0.29
CA GLY A 95 18.48 -27.17 0.53
C GLY A 95 17.77 -27.96 1.63
N GLN A 96 16.47 -27.77 1.90
CA GLN A 96 15.79 -28.47 2.98
C GLN A 96 15.44 -29.93 2.66
N ASP A 97 15.41 -30.36 1.39
CA ASP A 97 14.93 -31.72 1.05
C ASP A 97 15.81 -32.53 0.08
N ASP A 98 16.95 -32.04 -0.43
CA ASP A 98 17.77 -32.77 -1.43
C ASP A 98 19.20 -32.22 -1.56
N GLN A 99 20.23 -33.09 -1.61
CA GLN A 99 21.62 -32.70 -1.91
C GLN A 99 21.76 -32.01 -3.28
N LYS A 100 20.92 -32.38 -4.26
CA LYS A 100 20.89 -31.71 -5.57
C LYS A 100 20.49 -30.23 -5.45
N GLN A 101 19.64 -29.88 -4.49
CA GLN A 101 19.22 -28.50 -4.27
C GLN A 101 20.32 -27.64 -3.62
N VAL A 102 21.22 -28.24 -2.83
CA VAL A 102 22.39 -27.54 -2.30
C VAL A 102 23.33 -27.14 -3.43
N ARG A 103 23.68 -28.06 -4.32
CA ARG A 103 24.53 -27.77 -5.48
C ARG A 103 23.93 -26.69 -6.37
N ARG A 104 22.63 -26.79 -6.70
CA ARG A 104 21.93 -25.77 -7.49
C ARG A 104 21.92 -24.41 -6.81
N ASN A 105 21.81 -24.35 -5.48
CA ASN A 105 21.91 -23.09 -4.76
C ASN A 105 23.31 -22.47 -4.86
N LEU A 106 24.38 -23.29 -4.82
CA LEU A 106 25.74 -22.81 -5.05
C LEU A 106 25.91 -22.26 -6.47
N GLU A 107 25.43 -23.00 -7.48
CA GLU A 107 25.44 -22.55 -8.88
C GLU A 107 24.70 -21.20 -9.05
N SER A 108 23.59 -21.00 -8.33
CA SER A 108 22.87 -19.73 -8.31
C SER A 108 23.66 -18.60 -7.63
N LEU A 109 24.40 -18.89 -6.55
CA LEU A 109 25.26 -17.89 -5.90
C LEU A 109 26.42 -17.50 -6.82
N ASP A 110 27.03 -18.47 -7.51
CA ASP A 110 28.11 -18.23 -8.47
C ASP A 110 27.61 -17.41 -9.67
N ALA A 111 26.37 -17.65 -10.13
CA ALA A 111 25.74 -16.81 -11.14
C ALA A 111 25.54 -15.36 -10.65
N GLY A 112 25.21 -15.16 -9.37
CA GLY A 112 25.13 -13.83 -8.75
C GLY A 112 26.50 -13.15 -8.65
N ALA A 113 27.55 -13.91 -8.33
CA ALA A 113 28.92 -13.42 -8.28
C ALA A 113 29.40 -12.92 -9.64
N LYS A 114 29.07 -13.64 -10.73
CA LYS A 114 29.35 -13.20 -12.11
C LYS A 114 28.67 -11.88 -12.47
N VAL A 115 27.41 -11.68 -12.07
CA VAL A 115 26.71 -10.40 -12.28
C VAL A 115 27.47 -9.26 -11.60
N LEU A 116 27.98 -9.47 -10.39
CA LEU A 116 28.78 -8.47 -9.68
C LEU A 116 30.13 -8.25 -10.37
N ALA A 117 30.80 -9.31 -10.84
CA ALA A 117 32.05 -9.21 -11.59
C ALA A 117 31.90 -8.43 -12.92
N GLU A 118 30.72 -8.49 -13.54
CA GLU A 118 30.37 -7.68 -14.72
C GLU A 118 30.14 -6.19 -14.41
N GLY A 119 30.12 -5.76 -13.15
CA GLY A 119 29.88 -4.36 -12.76
C GLY A 119 28.42 -4.03 -12.42
N ASP A 120 27.52 -5.01 -12.48
CA ASP A 120 26.09 -4.82 -12.23
C ASP A 120 25.74 -4.85 -10.73
N ALA A 121 24.52 -4.42 -10.41
CA ALA A 121 23.98 -4.50 -9.05
C ALA A 121 23.15 -5.78 -8.86
N MET A 122 23.45 -6.53 -7.80
CA MET A 122 22.78 -7.75 -7.41
C MET A 122 22.09 -7.58 -6.06
N GLY A 123 20.85 -8.07 -5.93
CA GLY A 123 20.05 -8.00 -4.72
C GLY A 123 19.78 -9.40 -4.15
N ILE A 124 19.94 -9.53 -2.84
CA ILE A 124 19.67 -10.76 -2.09
C ILE A 124 18.91 -10.45 -0.79
N PHE A 125 18.07 -11.40 -0.37
CA PHE A 125 17.37 -11.36 0.90
C PHE A 125 17.99 -12.39 1.85
N PRO A 126 18.97 -11.99 2.70
CA PRO A 126 19.81 -12.91 3.46
C PRO A 126 19.08 -13.81 4.46
N GLU A 127 17.90 -13.40 4.94
CA GLU A 127 17.01 -14.19 5.82
C GLU A 127 16.54 -15.49 5.12
N GLY A 128 16.47 -15.48 3.78
CA GLY A 128 16.07 -16.62 2.98
C GLY A 128 14.59 -17.00 3.10
N LYS A 129 13.80 -16.32 3.95
CA LYS A 129 12.34 -16.42 4.13
C LYS A 129 11.74 -15.02 4.25
N SER A 130 10.44 -14.91 4.01
CA SER A 130 9.65 -13.71 4.29
C SER A 130 8.83 -13.99 5.54
N HIS A 131 8.93 -13.12 6.55
CA HIS A 131 8.18 -13.26 7.81
C HIS A 131 7.56 -11.93 8.25
N ASP A 132 6.64 -12.03 9.22
CA ASP A 132 5.91 -10.89 9.78
C ASP A 132 6.56 -10.37 11.08
N LEU A 133 7.57 -11.09 11.60
CA LEU A 133 8.27 -10.76 12.84
C LEU A 133 9.18 -9.53 12.67
N GLN A 134 9.26 -8.70 13.71
CA GLN A 134 10.13 -7.50 13.82
C GLN A 134 11.55 -7.86 14.29
N THR A 135 12.04 -9.00 13.84
CA THR A 135 13.37 -9.51 14.12
C THR A 135 14.09 -9.71 12.80
N VAL A 136 15.32 -9.20 12.67
CA VAL A 136 16.20 -9.68 11.60
C VAL A 136 16.59 -11.11 12.00
N GLU A 137 16.07 -12.11 11.29
CA GLU A 137 16.48 -13.50 11.48
C GLU A 137 17.97 -13.67 11.13
N MET A 138 18.59 -14.75 11.66
CA MET A 138 19.99 -15.08 11.40
C MET A 138 20.32 -15.01 9.91
N ILE A 139 21.25 -14.13 9.55
CA ILE A 139 21.68 -13.96 8.17
C ILE A 139 22.48 -15.18 7.74
N ARG A 140 22.09 -15.77 6.61
CA ARG A 140 22.87 -16.84 5.98
C ARG A 140 24.13 -16.27 5.34
N SER A 141 25.23 -17.02 5.41
CA SER A 141 26.52 -16.66 4.80
C SER A 141 26.54 -16.61 3.27
N GLY A 142 25.42 -16.86 2.60
CA GLY A 142 25.31 -16.86 1.14
C GLY A 142 25.62 -15.50 0.49
N ALA A 143 25.19 -14.40 1.12
CA ALA A 143 25.49 -13.06 0.64
C ALA A 143 27.00 -12.76 0.72
N ALA A 144 27.62 -13.05 1.87
CA ALA A 144 29.05 -12.89 2.06
C ALA A 144 29.87 -13.77 1.10
N ARG A 145 29.46 -15.04 0.90
CA ARG A 145 30.08 -15.93 -0.08
C ARG A 145 30.03 -15.36 -1.50
N MET A 146 28.86 -14.90 -1.94
CA MET A 146 28.68 -14.30 -3.27
C MET A 146 29.58 -13.08 -3.46
N ALA A 147 29.68 -12.23 -2.43
CA ALA A 147 30.52 -11.04 -2.46
C ALA A 147 32.01 -11.38 -2.60
N LEU A 148 32.50 -12.34 -1.81
CA LEU A 148 33.90 -12.76 -1.86
C LEU A 148 34.24 -13.45 -3.18
N GLN A 149 33.36 -14.32 -3.68
CA GLN A 149 33.53 -14.95 -4.99
C GLN A 149 33.57 -13.91 -6.12
N ALA A 150 32.74 -12.87 -6.06
CA ALA A 150 32.76 -11.82 -7.07
C ALA A 150 34.08 -11.05 -7.11
N VAL A 151 34.71 -10.80 -5.94
CA VAL A 151 36.03 -10.17 -5.88
C VAL A 151 37.11 -11.08 -6.48
N GLU A 152 37.05 -12.39 -6.19
CA GLU A 152 37.93 -13.38 -6.81
C GLU A 152 37.75 -13.43 -8.33
N ASP A 153 36.51 -13.33 -8.82
CA ASP A 153 36.14 -13.29 -10.23
C ASP A 153 36.50 -11.94 -10.91
N GLY A 154 37.05 -10.97 -10.16
CA GLY A 154 37.58 -9.71 -10.69
C GLY A 154 36.73 -8.46 -10.44
N ALA A 155 35.69 -8.52 -9.60
CA ALA A 155 34.89 -7.36 -9.23
C ALA A 155 35.73 -6.35 -8.43
N LYS A 156 35.98 -5.16 -9.01
CA LYS A 156 36.72 -4.07 -8.35
C LYS A 156 35.78 -3.07 -7.69
N GLY A 157 36.07 -2.69 -6.45
CA GLY A 157 35.28 -1.70 -5.71
C GLY A 157 33.89 -2.19 -5.27
N LEU A 158 33.70 -3.52 -5.17
CA LEU A 158 32.45 -4.12 -4.74
C LEU A 158 32.10 -3.68 -3.32
N LYS A 159 30.89 -3.14 -3.18
CA LYS A 159 30.30 -2.75 -1.89
C LYS A 159 29.09 -3.65 -1.57
N VAL A 160 28.95 -4.02 -0.31
CA VAL A 160 27.72 -4.63 0.23
C VAL A 160 26.89 -3.55 0.90
N LEU A 161 25.64 -3.38 0.49
CA LEU A 161 24.76 -2.31 0.96
C LEU A 161 23.54 -2.88 1.70
N PRO A 162 23.45 -2.71 3.03
CA PRO A 162 22.25 -3.04 3.78
C PRO A 162 21.14 -2.01 3.50
N ILE A 163 19.93 -2.50 3.20
CA ILE A 163 18.73 -1.69 2.98
C ILE A 163 17.59 -2.23 3.84
N GLY A 164 17.02 -1.36 4.68
CA GLY A 164 15.86 -1.68 5.50
C GLY A 164 14.58 -1.19 4.84
N ILE A 165 13.62 -2.08 4.65
CA ILE A 165 12.27 -1.80 4.16
C ILE A 165 11.32 -1.88 5.36
N ASN A 166 10.85 -0.72 5.82
CA ASN A 166 9.99 -0.59 6.97
C ASN A 166 8.58 -0.20 6.52
N TYR A 167 7.62 -1.09 6.74
CA TYR A 167 6.22 -0.88 6.36
C TYR A 167 5.41 -0.35 7.53
N GLU A 168 4.54 0.63 7.28
CA GLU A 168 3.46 0.97 8.23
C GLU A 168 2.46 -0.19 8.30
N ASP A 169 1.98 -0.62 7.15
CA ASP A 169 1.16 -1.82 6.99
C ASP A 169 1.38 -2.34 5.57
N LYS A 170 2.04 -3.48 5.45
CA LYS A 170 2.45 -4.01 4.14
C LYS A 170 1.27 -4.47 3.29
N GLU A 171 0.13 -4.83 3.89
CA GLU A 171 -1.07 -5.35 3.22
C GLU A 171 -2.14 -4.29 2.95
N ARG A 172 -2.09 -3.16 3.64
CA ARG A 172 -3.05 -2.08 3.47
C ARG A 172 -2.73 -1.23 2.25
N PHE A 173 -3.68 -1.19 1.32
CA PHE A 173 -3.62 -0.25 0.20
C PHE A 173 -3.56 1.19 0.72
N ARG A 174 -2.66 1.97 0.12
CA ARG A 174 -2.33 3.36 0.45
C ARG A 174 -1.69 3.54 1.83
N SER A 175 -1.02 2.52 2.37
CA SER A 175 -0.12 2.66 3.52
C SER A 175 1.20 3.32 3.12
N ALA A 176 2.07 3.56 4.11
CA ALA A 176 3.40 4.12 3.90
C ALA A 176 4.54 3.10 4.00
N VAL A 177 5.64 3.39 3.30
CA VAL A 177 6.90 2.64 3.35
C VAL A 177 8.06 3.59 3.57
N TRP A 178 8.88 3.30 4.57
CA TRP A 178 10.14 3.97 4.81
C TRP A 178 11.30 3.04 4.47
N ILE A 179 12.09 3.42 3.48
CA ILE A 179 13.29 2.71 3.07
C ILE A 179 14.50 3.45 3.65
N ARG A 180 15.30 2.76 4.45
CA ARG A 180 16.53 3.30 5.04
C ARG A 180 17.74 2.60 4.44
N VAL A 181 18.64 3.37 3.87
CA VAL A 181 19.90 2.88 3.29
C VAL A 181 20.99 2.99 4.34
N GLY A 182 21.65 1.86 4.60
CA GLY A 182 22.74 1.76 5.58
C GLY A 182 24.09 2.17 4.99
N GLN A 183 25.15 1.95 5.76
CA GLN A 183 26.50 2.25 5.29
C GLN A 183 26.99 1.14 4.35
N PRO A 184 27.56 1.47 3.18
CA PRO A 184 28.18 0.49 2.30
C PRO A 184 29.43 -0.11 2.97
N ILE A 185 29.54 -1.44 2.92
CA ILE A 185 30.69 -2.20 3.43
C ILE A 185 31.58 -2.56 2.24
N ASP A 186 32.84 -2.13 2.26
CA ASP A 186 33.82 -2.49 1.23
C ASP A 186 34.32 -3.93 1.44
N VAL A 187 34.12 -4.77 0.43
CA VAL A 187 34.47 -6.20 0.50
C VAL A 187 35.98 -6.42 0.47
N SER A 188 36.71 -5.61 -0.31
CA SER A 188 38.16 -5.73 -0.43
C SER A 188 38.87 -5.26 0.85
N ALA A 189 38.35 -4.21 1.48
CA ALA A 189 38.81 -3.77 2.79
C ALA A 189 38.59 -4.86 3.86
N CYS A 190 37.39 -5.46 3.91
CA CYS A 190 37.08 -6.56 4.83
C CYS A 190 38.01 -7.77 4.62
N LEU A 191 38.32 -8.13 3.37
CA LEU A 191 39.31 -9.18 3.07
C LEU A 191 40.70 -8.84 3.64
N THR A 192 41.16 -7.62 3.42
CA THR A 192 42.48 -7.16 3.86
C THR A 192 42.59 -7.12 5.39
N GLU A 193 41.56 -6.61 6.08
CA GLU A 193 41.47 -6.57 7.55
C GLU A 193 41.50 -7.97 8.19
N ASN A 194 41.08 -8.98 7.45
CA ASN A 194 41.09 -10.39 7.88
C ASN A 194 42.28 -11.18 7.33
N ASN A 195 43.41 -10.50 7.02
CA ASN A 195 44.64 -11.11 6.50
C ASN A 195 44.44 -11.94 5.21
N ASN A 196 43.46 -11.58 4.38
CA ASN A 196 43.05 -12.33 3.19
C ASN A 196 42.61 -13.78 3.47
N GLU A 197 42.26 -14.12 4.71
CA GLU A 197 41.68 -15.42 5.03
C GLU A 197 40.18 -15.43 4.72
N GLU A 198 39.79 -16.05 3.61
CA GLU A 198 38.40 -16.07 3.11
C GLU A 198 37.39 -16.51 4.18
N ARG A 199 37.72 -17.53 5.00
CA ARG A 199 36.81 -18.02 6.04
C ARG A 199 36.55 -16.99 7.14
N LYS A 200 37.58 -16.24 7.56
CA LYS A 200 37.46 -15.18 8.56
C LYS A 200 36.72 -13.98 7.97
N ALA A 201 37.14 -13.54 6.78
CA ALA A 201 36.48 -12.46 6.05
C ALA A 201 34.99 -12.74 5.81
N ARG A 202 34.62 -13.98 5.46
CA ARG A 202 33.22 -14.36 5.26
C ARG A 202 32.40 -14.23 6.53
N ARG A 203 32.96 -14.63 7.68
CA ARG A 203 32.29 -14.53 8.98
C ARG A 203 32.13 -13.07 9.39
N ASP A 204 33.21 -12.29 9.34
CA ASP A 204 33.22 -10.87 9.66
C ASP A 204 32.25 -10.08 8.76
N LEU A 205 32.28 -10.31 7.44
CA LEU A 205 31.35 -9.70 6.50
C LEU A 205 29.88 -10.07 6.81
N THR A 206 29.63 -11.31 7.24
CA THR A 206 28.28 -11.75 7.64
C THR A 206 27.82 -11.01 8.89
N GLU A 207 28.69 -10.88 9.90
CA GLU A 207 28.40 -10.18 11.17
C GLU A 207 28.19 -8.67 10.95
N ARG A 208 29.05 -8.01 10.14
CA ARG A 208 28.88 -6.60 9.76
C ARG A 208 27.60 -6.36 8.98
N LEU A 209 27.24 -7.28 8.09
CA LEU A 209 26.01 -7.21 7.32
C LEU A 209 24.77 -7.36 8.22
N GLU A 210 24.83 -8.27 9.19
CA GLU A 210 23.77 -8.45 10.18
C GLU A 210 23.55 -7.18 11.00
N GLN A 211 24.62 -6.62 11.56
CA GLN A 211 24.53 -5.35 12.27
C GLN A 211 24.00 -4.23 11.35
N GLY A 212 24.52 -4.15 10.12
CA GLY A 212 24.07 -3.18 9.13
C GLY A 212 22.58 -3.27 8.79
N LEU A 213 21.99 -4.47 8.78
CA LEU A 213 20.54 -4.67 8.60
C LEU A 213 19.75 -4.26 9.85
N LYS A 214 20.21 -4.62 11.05
CA LYS A 214 19.59 -4.20 12.32
C LYS A 214 19.54 -2.67 12.45
N ASP A 215 20.57 -1.98 11.96
CA ASP A 215 20.66 -0.52 11.98
C ASP A 215 19.69 0.19 11.02
N VAL A 216 19.11 -0.52 10.05
CA VAL A 216 18.21 0.06 9.03
C VAL A 216 16.77 -0.44 9.12
N VAL A 217 16.55 -1.58 9.78
CA VAL A 217 15.22 -2.16 10.04
C VAL A 217 14.75 -1.79 11.45
N ILE A 218 13.44 -1.75 11.66
CA ILE A 218 12.84 -1.77 13.00
C ILE A 218 13.07 -3.16 13.59
N HIS A 219 14.09 -3.29 14.44
CA HIS A 219 14.56 -4.56 14.96
C HIS A 219 14.46 -4.60 16.48
N LEU A 220 13.88 -5.68 17.00
CA LEU A 220 13.99 -6.07 18.40
C LEU A 220 14.94 -7.28 18.50
N ASP A 221 15.88 -7.26 19.44
CA ASP A 221 16.79 -8.40 19.68
C ASP A 221 16.01 -9.64 20.19
N ASP A 222 14.87 -9.44 20.87
CA ASP A 222 13.95 -10.48 21.30
C ASP A 222 12.50 -10.18 20.84
N ALA A 223 11.96 -11.07 19.99
CA ALA A 223 10.62 -10.98 19.43
C ALA A 223 9.50 -10.95 20.49
N ALA A 224 9.73 -11.55 21.67
CA ALA A 224 8.73 -11.58 22.74
C ALA A 224 8.33 -10.18 23.22
N TRP A 225 9.17 -9.17 22.96
CA TRP A 225 8.93 -7.79 23.34
C TRP A 225 8.11 -6.97 22.34
N GLN A 226 7.70 -7.56 21.21
CA GLN A 226 6.89 -6.86 20.21
C GLN A 226 5.62 -6.20 20.79
N PRO A 227 4.82 -6.84 21.67
CA PRO A 227 3.65 -6.19 22.27
C PRO A 227 3.99 -4.96 23.11
N PHE A 228 5.19 -4.90 23.69
CA PHE A 228 5.64 -3.74 24.46
C PHE A 228 6.01 -2.56 23.57
N LEU A 229 6.61 -2.83 22.40
CA LEU A 229 6.90 -1.76 21.43
C LEU A 229 5.61 -1.05 21.00
N GLU A 230 4.52 -1.81 20.81
CA GLU A 230 3.19 -1.27 20.49
C GLU A 230 2.60 -0.41 21.63
N ASP A 231 2.82 -0.79 22.90
CA ASP A 231 2.44 0.05 24.03
C ASP A 231 3.27 1.34 24.09
N LEU A 232 4.59 1.24 23.90
CA LEU A 232 5.50 2.38 23.94
C LEU A 232 5.17 3.42 22.87
N GLU A 233 4.72 2.99 21.70
CA GLU A 233 4.25 3.91 20.64
C GLU A 233 3.12 4.84 21.10
N VAL A 234 2.34 4.42 22.08
CA VAL A 234 1.23 5.18 22.66
C VAL A 234 1.63 5.91 23.94
N LEU A 235 2.43 5.25 24.79
CA LEU A 235 2.82 5.77 26.10
C LEU A 235 3.95 6.80 26.03
N VAL A 236 4.84 6.70 25.05
CA VAL A 236 5.91 7.69 24.87
C VAL A 236 5.33 8.94 24.21
N PRO A 237 5.44 10.12 24.85
CA PRO A 237 4.90 11.36 24.29
C PRO A 237 5.50 11.66 22.92
N ARG A 238 4.65 11.83 21.91
CA ARG A 238 5.06 12.24 20.55
C ARG A 238 5.09 13.76 20.41
N ASP A 239 5.99 14.29 19.59
CA ASP A 239 5.93 15.70 19.21
C ASP A 239 4.60 15.97 18.49
N SER A 240 3.87 16.99 18.93
CA SER A 240 2.65 17.47 18.26
C SER A 240 2.82 17.74 16.76
N LYS A 241 4.03 18.13 16.31
CA LYS A 241 4.37 18.35 14.89
C LYS A 241 4.45 17.06 14.09
N ALA A 242 4.83 15.96 14.74
CA ALA A 242 4.94 14.64 14.13
C ALA A 242 3.60 14.09 13.61
N LYS A 243 2.48 14.58 14.13
CA LYS A 243 1.12 14.14 13.71
C LYS A 243 0.80 14.44 12.25
N GLN A 244 1.62 15.23 11.56
CA GLN A 244 1.36 15.71 10.19
C GLN A 244 2.12 14.92 9.11
N GLU A 245 3.08 14.07 9.47
CA GLU A 245 3.89 13.31 8.51
C GLU A 245 3.65 11.80 8.62
N THR A 246 3.40 11.13 7.49
CA THR A 246 3.06 9.70 7.47
C THR A 246 4.26 8.78 7.79
N ILE A 247 5.49 9.26 7.58
CA ILE A 247 6.71 8.45 7.75
C ILE A 247 7.32 8.58 9.14
N TYR A 248 7.12 9.71 9.81
CA TYR A 248 7.65 9.96 11.15
C TYR A 248 7.37 8.83 12.15
N PRO A 249 6.14 8.26 12.22
CA PRO A 249 5.86 7.15 13.14
C PRO A 249 6.78 5.93 12.95
N LEU A 250 7.24 5.65 11.73
CA LEU A 250 8.18 4.55 11.46
C LEU A 250 9.59 4.86 11.98
N ARG A 251 10.03 6.12 11.87
CA ARG A 251 11.33 6.57 12.42
C ARG A 251 11.33 6.50 13.94
N GLU A 252 10.24 6.98 14.54
CA GLU A 252 10.05 6.95 15.98
C GLU A 252 9.96 5.51 16.50
N ARG A 253 9.18 4.65 15.83
CA ARG A 253 9.11 3.22 16.14
C ARG A 253 10.48 2.54 16.10
N LYS A 254 11.31 2.85 15.10
CA LYS A 254 12.69 2.35 15.05
C LYS A 254 13.50 2.83 16.25
N TRP A 255 13.47 4.13 16.53
CA TRP A 255 14.21 4.70 17.64
C TRP A 255 13.77 4.09 18.99
N LEU A 256 12.48 3.84 19.18
CA LEU A 256 11.95 3.12 20.35
C LEU A 256 12.47 1.68 20.43
N ALA A 257 12.48 0.94 19.31
CA ALA A 257 13.01 -0.42 19.27
C ALA A 257 14.51 -0.44 19.61
N ASP A 258 15.30 0.49 19.06
CA ASP A 258 16.73 0.63 19.34
C ASP A 258 16.97 0.99 20.83
N ALA A 259 16.11 1.83 21.42
CA ALA A 259 16.14 2.16 22.85
C ALA A 259 15.81 0.94 23.73
N MET A 260 14.80 0.15 23.35
CA MET A 260 14.44 -1.08 24.07
C MET A 260 15.61 -2.06 24.09
N ASN A 261 16.25 -2.30 22.95
CA ASN A 261 17.43 -3.18 22.86
C ASN A 261 18.57 -2.67 23.76
N HIS A 262 18.79 -1.35 23.79
CA HIS A 262 19.80 -0.73 24.67
C HIS A 262 19.51 -0.99 26.16
N PHE A 263 18.30 -0.71 26.63
CA PHE A 263 17.96 -0.87 28.05
C PHE A 263 17.85 -2.34 28.47
N GLN A 264 17.44 -3.24 27.58
CA GLN A 264 17.48 -4.68 27.87
C GLN A 264 18.91 -5.17 28.08
N LYS A 265 19.86 -4.66 27.31
CA LYS A 265 21.28 -5.07 27.40
C LYS A 265 22.02 -4.42 28.56
N ASN A 266 21.82 -3.11 28.77
CA ASN A 266 22.64 -2.31 29.70
C ASN A 266 21.93 -1.95 31.02
N GLY A 267 20.61 -2.15 31.11
CA GLY A 267 19.77 -1.72 32.23
C GLY A 267 18.63 -2.69 32.52
N ALA A 268 18.92 -3.99 32.54
CA ALA A 268 17.90 -5.06 32.60
C ALA A 268 16.92 -4.93 33.78
N SER A 269 17.39 -4.46 34.95
CA SER A 269 16.53 -4.22 36.11
C SER A 269 15.51 -3.11 35.88
N GLN A 270 15.95 -1.98 35.31
CA GLN A 270 15.11 -0.84 34.96
C GLN A 270 14.12 -1.19 33.84
N ALA A 271 14.58 -1.95 32.84
CA ALA A 271 13.72 -2.45 31.77
C ALA A 271 12.62 -3.38 32.33
N ALA A 272 12.96 -4.30 33.23
CA ALA A 272 11.99 -5.20 33.87
C ALA A 272 10.99 -4.45 34.77
N GLU A 273 11.43 -3.42 35.51
CA GLU A 273 10.55 -2.60 36.34
C GLU A 273 9.49 -1.88 35.50
N ILE A 274 9.91 -1.26 34.39
CA ILE A 274 8.99 -0.56 33.49
C ILE A 274 8.09 -1.53 32.73
N ALA A 275 8.61 -2.67 32.29
CA ALA A 275 7.81 -3.72 31.69
C ALA A 275 6.67 -4.15 32.62
N THR A 276 6.98 -4.34 33.91
CA THR A 276 5.99 -4.67 34.94
C THR A 276 4.95 -3.56 35.09
N ALA A 277 5.39 -2.29 35.17
CA ALA A 277 4.49 -1.15 35.26
C ALA A 277 3.56 -1.01 34.04
N ILE A 278 4.05 -1.30 32.83
CA ILE A 278 3.23 -1.32 31.61
C ILE A 278 2.22 -2.47 31.65
N VAL A 279 2.63 -3.67 32.08
CA VAL A 279 1.74 -4.83 32.22
C VAL A 279 0.62 -4.55 33.23
N ASP A 280 0.95 -3.96 34.37
CA ASP A 280 -0.06 -3.64 35.39
C ASP A 280 -1.00 -2.54 34.91
N TYR A 281 -0.48 -1.49 34.26
CA TYR A 281 -1.31 -0.49 33.59
C TYR A 281 -2.26 -1.12 32.57
N ARG A 282 -1.77 -2.06 31.75
CA ARG A 282 -2.61 -2.77 30.78
C ARG A 282 -3.74 -3.55 31.46
N LYS A 283 -3.47 -4.24 32.57
CA LYS A 283 -4.50 -4.96 33.34
C LYS A 283 -5.55 -3.99 33.86
N ASP A 284 -5.15 -2.86 34.42
CA ASP A 284 -6.06 -1.85 34.98
C ASP A 284 -6.97 -1.25 33.89
N VAL A 285 -6.40 -0.96 32.71
CA VAL A 285 -7.15 -0.44 31.56
C VAL A 285 -8.11 -1.48 30.99
N GLN A 286 -7.68 -2.74 30.85
CA GLN A 286 -8.53 -3.84 30.40
C GLN A 286 -9.66 -4.14 31.39
N ALA A 287 -9.40 -4.07 32.69
CA ALA A 287 -10.43 -4.23 33.73
C ALA A 287 -11.50 -3.13 33.66
N ALA A 288 -11.15 -1.94 33.16
CA ALA A 288 -12.10 -0.86 32.87
C ALA A 288 -12.86 -1.04 31.54
N GLY A 289 -12.64 -2.15 30.81
CA GLY A 289 -13.30 -2.45 29.54
C GLY A 289 -12.79 -1.63 28.36
N VAL A 290 -11.58 -1.07 28.48
CA VAL A 290 -10.99 -0.18 27.47
C VAL A 290 -9.66 -0.74 26.99
N ASP A 291 -9.28 -0.36 25.78
CA ASP A 291 -8.02 -0.73 25.17
C ASP A 291 -6.91 0.28 25.54
N VAL A 292 -5.68 -0.20 25.75
CA VAL A 292 -4.51 0.64 26.11
C VAL A 292 -4.22 1.70 25.05
N HIS A 293 -4.51 1.41 23.78
CA HIS A 293 -4.31 2.34 22.68
C HIS A 293 -5.46 3.34 22.52
N SER A 294 -6.50 3.27 23.36
CA SER A 294 -7.68 4.13 23.25
C SER A 294 -7.33 5.61 23.46
N PRO A 295 -7.60 6.49 22.46
CA PRO A 295 -7.29 7.91 22.58
C PRO A 295 -8.07 8.67 23.67
N VAL A 296 -9.11 8.07 24.25
CA VAL A 296 -9.82 8.62 25.43
C VAL A 296 -8.89 8.75 26.63
N LEU A 297 -7.89 7.87 26.72
CA LEU A 297 -6.85 7.95 27.75
C LEU A 297 -6.01 9.18 27.48
N GLN A 298 -5.49 9.34 26.25
CA GLN A 298 -4.51 10.36 25.84
C GLN A 298 -4.99 11.82 25.93
N SER A 299 -6.29 12.05 25.83
CA SER A 299 -6.85 13.39 25.65
C SER A 299 -7.96 13.67 26.66
N SER A 300 -7.99 14.89 27.20
CA SER A 300 -8.95 15.28 28.22
C SER A 300 -9.75 16.53 27.82
N GLY A 301 -10.97 16.61 28.35
CA GLY A 301 -11.79 17.82 28.37
C GLY A 301 -12.60 18.11 27.11
N TRP A 302 -13.22 19.28 27.13
CA TRP A 302 -14.14 19.78 26.09
C TRP A 302 -13.51 19.89 24.71
N ARG A 303 -12.19 20.09 24.62
CA ARG A 303 -11.47 20.16 23.33
C ARG A 303 -11.54 18.84 22.55
N MET A 304 -11.48 17.70 23.23
CA MET A 304 -11.63 16.40 22.56
C MET A 304 -13.07 16.22 22.06
N VAL A 305 -14.07 16.59 22.87
CA VAL A 305 -15.48 16.57 22.45
C VAL A 305 -15.71 17.44 21.21
N LEU A 306 -15.14 18.64 21.16
CA LEU A 306 -15.22 19.49 19.97
C LEU A 306 -14.50 18.90 18.77
N THR A 307 -13.34 18.27 18.98
CA THR A 307 -12.60 17.61 17.90
C THR A 307 -13.40 16.46 17.31
N LEU A 308 -14.02 15.63 18.17
CA LEU A 308 -14.89 14.54 17.77
C LEU A 308 -16.16 15.04 17.08
N ALA A 309 -16.80 16.08 17.62
CA ALA A 309 -17.97 16.70 17.01
C ALA A 309 -17.65 17.26 15.61
N TRP A 310 -16.50 17.92 15.46
CA TRP A 310 -16.02 18.41 14.16
C TRP A 310 -15.73 17.27 13.18
N GLN A 311 -15.09 16.18 13.63
CA GLN A 311 -14.88 14.99 12.81
C GLN A 311 -16.20 14.37 12.37
N SER A 312 -17.16 14.20 13.28
CA SER A 312 -18.50 13.69 13.00
C SER A 312 -19.26 14.57 12.00
N LEU A 313 -19.14 15.90 12.10
CA LEU A 313 -19.73 16.82 11.14
C LEU A 313 -19.17 16.60 9.73
N TRP A 314 -17.85 16.51 9.59
CA TRP A 314 -17.22 16.20 8.31
C TRP A 314 -17.60 14.82 7.77
N MET A 315 -17.78 13.84 8.65
CA MET A 315 -18.26 12.52 8.25
C MET A 315 -19.70 12.60 7.72
N LEU A 316 -20.59 13.37 8.37
CA LEU A 316 -21.93 13.58 7.86
C LEU A 316 -21.92 14.25 6.47
N LEU A 317 -21.10 15.28 6.29
CA LEU A 317 -20.97 16.02 5.02
C LEU A 317 -20.41 15.15 3.89
N LEU A 318 -19.46 14.26 4.19
CA LEU A 318 -18.79 13.41 3.19
C LEU A 318 -19.47 12.05 2.99
N PHE A 319 -20.52 11.74 3.75
CA PHE A 319 -21.21 10.45 3.69
C PHE A 319 -21.74 10.13 2.30
N LEU A 320 -22.46 11.06 1.65
CA LEU A 320 -23.06 10.81 0.33
C LEU A 320 -22.00 10.56 -0.75
N PRO A 321 -20.96 11.42 -0.92
CA PRO A 321 -19.85 11.11 -1.84
C PRO A 321 -19.16 9.77 -1.53
N ALA A 322 -18.93 9.46 -0.25
CA ALA A 322 -18.31 8.20 0.15
C ALA A 322 -19.21 7.00 -0.15
N LEU A 323 -20.53 7.13 0.01
CA LEU A 323 -21.50 6.10 -0.30
C LEU A 323 -21.52 5.82 -1.81
N VAL A 324 -21.58 6.86 -2.65
CA VAL A 324 -21.48 6.71 -4.11
C VAL A 324 -20.18 6.03 -4.50
N GLY A 325 -19.05 6.48 -3.95
CA GLY A 325 -17.75 5.85 -4.16
C GLY A 325 -17.74 4.37 -3.74
N THR A 326 -18.41 4.02 -2.65
CA THR A 326 -18.51 2.64 -2.16
C THR A 326 -19.34 1.77 -3.07
N LEU A 327 -20.56 2.20 -3.41
CA LEU A 327 -21.49 1.47 -4.27
C LEU A 327 -20.85 1.20 -5.64
N PHE A 328 -20.11 2.16 -6.16
CA PHE A 328 -19.45 2.03 -7.46
C PHE A 328 -18.27 1.06 -7.46
N HIS A 329 -17.57 0.92 -6.33
CA HIS A 329 -16.36 0.11 -6.24
C HIS A 329 -16.56 -1.19 -5.47
N VAL A 330 -17.73 -1.45 -4.88
CA VAL A 330 -17.98 -2.66 -4.08
C VAL A 330 -17.78 -3.94 -4.91
N VAL A 331 -18.21 -3.94 -6.18
CA VAL A 331 -18.06 -5.08 -7.08
C VAL A 331 -16.58 -5.35 -7.39
N PRO A 332 -15.80 -4.43 -7.99
CA PRO A 332 -14.38 -4.73 -8.25
C PRO A 332 -13.59 -4.97 -6.96
N PHE A 333 -13.94 -4.31 -5.85
CA PHE A 333 -13.29 -4.53 -4.56
C PHE A 333 -13.51 -5.95 -4.01
N THR A 334 -14.75 -6.45 -4.05
CA THR A 334 -15.09 -7.79 -3.57
C THR A 334 -14.50 -8.88 -4.47
N VAL A 335 -14.55 -8.69 -5.79
CA VAL A 335 -13.94 -9.59 -6.77
C VAL A 335 -12.44 -9.74 -6.53
N VAL A 336 -11.72 -8.62 -6.37
CA VAL A 336 -10.27 -8.65 -6.10
C VAL A 336 -9.98 -9.35 -4.79
N ARG A 337 -10.73 -9.05 -3.72
CA ARG A 337 -10.51 -9.66 -2.41
C ARG A 337 -10.77 -11.17 -2.43
N PHE A 338 -11.79 -11.62 -3.16
CA PHE A 338 -12.13 -13.03 -3.31
C PHE A 338 -11.09 -13.80 -4.14
N ILE A 339 -10.74 -13.30 -5.32
CA ILE A 339 -9.78 -13.96 -6.22
C ILE A 339 -8.39 -13.95 -5.59
N ALA A 340 -7.93 -12.82 -5.03
CA ALA A 340 -6.63 -12.75 -4.37
C ALA A 340 -6.55 -13.67 -3.16
N GLY A 341 -7.65 -13.83 -2.40
CA GLY A 341 -7.73 -14.77 -1.29
C GLY A 341 -7.66 -16.24 -1.74
N LYS A 342 -8.26 -16.59 -2.88
CA LYS A 342 -8.20 -17.96 -3.43
C LYS A 342 -6.86 -18.32 -4.06
N LEU A 343 -6.18 -17.36 -4.67
CA LEU A 343 -4.86 -17.57 -5.28
C LEU A 343 -3.73 -17.64 -4.24
N GLN A 344 -4.02 -17.29 -2.98
CA GLN A 344 -3.05 -17.32 -1.91
C GLN A 344 -2.71 -18.79 -1.53
N PRO A 345 -1.43 -19.20 -1.63
CA PRO A 345 -1.01 -20.48 -1.07
C PRO A 345 -1.17 -20.45 0.47
N PRO A 346 -1.72 -21.49 1.09
CA PRO A 346 -1.87 -21.53 2.54
C PRO A 346 -0.52 -21.29 3.25
N GLY A 347 -0.51 -20.38 4.23
CA GLY A 347 0.65 -20.09 5.07
C GLY A 347 1.71 -19.14 4.49
N ARG A 348 1.40 -18.32 3.47
CA ARG A 348 2.35 -17.31 2.93
C ARG A 348 1.74 -15.89 2.85
N PRO A 349 2.38 -14.87 3.43
CA PRO A 349 1.93 -13.48 3.37
C PRO A 349 2.41 -12.84 2.05
N THR A 350 1.65 -13.03 0.97
CA THR A 350 1.87 -12.31 -0.31
C THR A 350 0.60 -11.65 -0.82
N VAL A 351 -0.26 -11.23 0.10
CA VAL A 351 -1.60 -10.71 -0.19
C VAL A 351 -1.54 -9.43 -1.02
N SER A 352 -0.59 -8.54 -0.73
CA SER A 352 -0.42 -7.25 -1.42
C SER A 352 -0.16 -7.42 -2.91
N MET A 353 0.67 -8.40 -3.28
CA MET A 353 0.97 -8.68 -4.68
C MET A 353 -0.27 -9.19 -5.41
N TYR A 354 -0.96 -10.22 -4.89
CA TYR A 354 -2.16 -10.73 -5.54
C TYR A 354 -3.23 -9.66 -5.68
N ARG A 355 -3.40 -8.81 -4.65
CA ARG A 355 -4.29 -7.65 -4.74
C ARG A 355 -3.89 -6.67 -5.84
N LEU A 356 -2.60 -6.46 -6.10
CA LEU A 356 -2.12 -5.59 -7.18
C LEU A 356 -2.29 -6.22 -8.57
N PHE A 357 -1.90 -7.49 -8.74
CA PHE A 357 -1.97 -8.21 -10.02
C PHE A 357 -3.39 -8.54 -10.45
N VAL A 358 -4.29 -8.85 -9.50
CA VAL A 358 -5.71 -9.03 -9.78
C VAL A 358 -6.41 -7.67 -9.82
N GLY A 359 -6.05 -6.76 -8.91
CA GLY A 359 -6.66 -5.44 -8.80
C GLY A 359 -6.51 -4.58 -10.04
N LEU A 360 -5.30 -4.45 -10.59
CA LEU A 360 -5.07 -3.56 -11.72
C LEU A 360 -5.92 -3.95 -12.96
N PRO A 361 -5.93 -5.22 -13.42
CA PRO A 361 -6.80 -5.63 -14.52
C PRO A 361 -8.28 -5.56 -14.17
N THR A 362 -8.69 -5.99 -12.97
CA THR A 362 -10.12 -5.96 -12.58
C THR A 362 -10.65 -4.53 -12.56
N TYR A 363 -9.92 -3.58 -12.00
CA TYR A 363 -10.34 -2.18 -12.01
C TYR A 363 -10.28 -1.57 -13.42
N LEU A 364 -9.27 -1.91 -14.23
CA LEU A 364 -9.22 -1.45 -15.62
C LEU A 364 -10.45 -1.91 -16.42
N LEU A 365 -10.76 -3.20 -16.36
CA LEU A 365 -11.94 -3.77 -17.01
C LEU A 365 -13.24 -3.17 -16.46
N TRP A 366 -13.32 -2.95 -15.15
CA TRP A 366 -14.45 -2.28 -14.51
C TRP A 366 -14.65 -0.87 -15.06
N TYR A 367 -13.61 -0.05 -15.13
CA TYR A 367 -13.70 1.31 -15.68
C TYR A 367 -13.99 1.32 -17.17
N LEU A 368 -13.53 0.33 -17.93
CA LEU A 368 -13.89 0.18 -19.34
C LEU A 368 -15.37 -0.16 -19.51
N ALA A 369 -15.90 -1.10 -18.72
CA ALA A 369 -17.31 -1.47 -18.74
C ALA A 369 -18.21 -0.30 -18.34
N VAL A 370 -17.82 0.42 -17.27
CA VAL A 370 -18.47 1.64 -16.82
C VAL A 370 -18.41 2.72 -17.88
N GLY A 371 -17.25 2.94 -18.48
CA GLY A 371 -17.09 3.94 -19.51
C GLY A 371 -17.95 3.63 -20.72
N TRP A 372 -17.95 2.37 -21.17
CA TRP A 372 -18.82 1.91 -22.24
C TRP A 372 -20.30 2.15 -21.94
N TRP A 373 -20.76 1.79 -20.73
CA TRP A 373 -22.12 2.07 -20.28
C TRP A 373 -22.44 3.57 -20.31
N LEU A 374 -21.57 4.41 -19.75
CA LEU A 374 -21.75 5.87 -19.74
C LEU A 374 -21.77 6.48 -21.16
N PHE A 375 -20.91 6.01 -22.07
CA PHE A 375 -20.90 6.54 -23.44
C PHE A 375 -22.07 6.03 -24.29
N PHE A 376 -22.60 4.84 -23.98
CA PHE A 376 -23.75 4.27 -24.67
C PHE A 376 -25.06 4.96 -24.27
N ASP A 377 -25.28 5.18 -22.97
CA ASP A 377 -26.51 5.78 -22.47
C ASP A 377 -26.53 7.32 -22.58
N PHE A 378 -25.37 7.99 -22.50
CA PHE A 378 -25.28 9.46 -22.56
C PHE A 378 -24.76 9.96 -23.91
N GLN A 379 -25.36 9.52 -25.02
CA GLN A 379 -24.89 9.88 -26.38
C GLN A 379 -24.92 11.39 -26.66
N ALA A 380 -25.93 12.10 -26.13
CA ALA A 380 -26.09 13.56 -26.30
C ALA A 380 -25.09 14.38 -25.46
N THR A 381 -24.53 13.80 -24.39
CA THR A 381 -23.67 14.52 -23.42
C THR A 381 -22.40 13.74 -23.08
N LYS A 382 -21.63 13.34 -24.10
CA LYS A 382 -20.37 12.58 -23.93
C LYS A 382 -19.34 13.22 -22.98
N TRP A 383 -19.37 14.54 -22.80
CA TRP A 383 -18.51 15.23 -21.83
C TRP A 383 -18.83 14.80 -20.37
N PHE A 384 -20.08 14.46 -20.07
CA PHE A 384 -20.51 13.96 -18.76
C PHE A 384 -19.86 12.62 -18.44
N ALA A 385 -19.82 11.70 -19.41
CA ALA A 385 -19.14 10.41 -19.26
C ALA A 385 -17.65 10.60 -18.89
N TRP A 386 -16.97 11.58 -19.51
CA TRP A 386 -15.59 11.93 -19.16
C TRP A 386 -15.45 12.49 -17.74
N VAL A 387 -16.37 13.36 -17.30
CA VAL A 387 -16.38 13.90 -15.92
C VAL A 387 -16.62 12.78 -14.91
N CYS A 388 -17.55 11.87 -15.17
CA CYS A 388 -17.80 10.70 -14.31
C CYS A 388 -16.56 9.81 -14.23
N LEU A 389 -15.99 9.40 -15.37
CA LEU A 389 -14.78 8.57 -15.40
C LEU A 389 -13.59 9.24 -14.71
N GLY A 390 -13.47 10.57 -14.84
CA GLY A 390 -12.42 11.34 -14.16
C GLY A 390 -12.62 11.44 -12.65
N THR A 391 -13.85 11.51 -12.15
CA THR A 391 -14.16 11.73 -10.72
C THR A 391 -14.29 10.44 -9.92
N LEU A 392 -14.73 9.35 -10.55
CA LEU A 392 -14.97 8.06 -9.89
C LEU A 392 -13.78 7.50 -9.11
N PRO A 393 -12.52 7.51 -9.63
CA PRO A 393 -11.37 7.05 -8.86
C PRO A 393 -11.16 7.83 -7.55
N PHE A 394 -11.45 9.13 -7.56
CA PHE A 394 -11.33 9.98 -6.38
C PHE A 394 -12.42 9.71 -5.36
N LEU A 395 -13.66 9.42 -5.82
CA LEU A 395 -14.75 8.97 -4.95
C LEU A 395 -14.42 7.62 -4.29
N GLY A 396 -13.79 6.69 -5.02
CA GLY A 396 -13.31 5.43 -4.46
C GLY A 396 -12.23 5.62 -3.39
N LEU A 397 -11.26 6.50 -3.63
CA LEU A 397 -10.24 6.85 -2.63
C LEU A 397 -10.83 7.57 -1.42
N LEU A 398 -11.79 8.47 -1.64
CA LEU A 398 -12.53 9.15 -0.57
C LEU A 398 -13.28 8.13 0.27
N ALA A 399 -14.02 7.20 -0.34
CA ALA A 399 -14.75 6.14 0.35
C ALA A 399 -13.82 5.29 1.23
N LEU A 400 -12.66 4.89 0.72
CA LEU A 400 -11.66 4.15 1.49
C LEU A 400 -11.15 4.95 2.69
N GLY A 401 -10.87 6.24 2.52
CA GLY A 401 -10.45 7.12 3.62
C GLY A 401 -11.56 7.34 4.64
N TYR A 402 -12.77 7.60 4.16
CA TYR A 402 -13.98 7.84 4.93
C TYR A 402 -14.26 6.68 5.89
N TRP A 403 -14.39 5.45 5.38
CA TRP A 403 -14.75 4.31 6.23
C TRP A 403 -13.69 3.95 7.27
N ARG A 404 -12.43 4.29 7.03
CA ARG A 404 -11.35 4.15 8.03
C ARG A 404 -11.55 5.17 9.14
N ALA A 405 -11.66 6.45 8.78
CA ALA A 405 -11.92 7.52 9.74
C ALA A 405 -13.21 7.26 10.55
N THR A 406 -14.27 6.80 9.88
CA THR A 406 -15.54 6.46 10.55
C THR A 406 -15.38 5.37 11.59
N ARG A 407 -14.62 4.31 11.28
CA ARG A 407 -14.36 3.22 12.24
C ARG A 407 -13.59 3.73 13.45
N ASP A 408 -12.55 4.51 13.21
CA ASP A 408 -11.69 5.04 14.27
C ASP A 408 -12.48 6.00 15.17
N THR A 409 -13.23 6.95 14.58
CA THR A 409 -14.07 7.91 15.31
C THR A 409 -15.26 7.25 16.02
N ALA A 410 -15.88 6.22 15.44
CA ALA A 410 -16.95 5.48 16.09
C ALA A 410 -16.46 4.76 17.35
N GLY A 411 -15.27 4.15 17.32
CA GLY A 411 -14.63 3.58 18.50
C GLY A 411 -14.40 4.63 19.60
N LEU A 412 -13.98 5.84 19.22
CA LEU A 412 -13.81 6.95 20.17
C LEU A 412 -15.12 7.37 20.83
N TRP A 413 -16.18 7.51 20.05
CA TRP A 413 -17.51 7.83 20.60
C TRP A 413 -18.00 6.73 21.55
N TRP A 414 -17.77 5.46 21.20
CA TRP A 414 -18.11 4.34 22.07
C TRP A 414 -17.38 4.41 23.41
N HIS A 415 -16.06 4.67 23.41
CA HIS A 415 -15.30 4.81 24.65
C HIS A 415 -15.67 6.05 25.46
N GLN A 416 -15.93 7.18 24.80
CA GLN A 416 -16.42 8.38 25.49
C GLN A 416 -17.76 8.11 26.17
N PHE A 417 -18.67 7.42 25.48
CA PHE A 417 -19.97 7.03 26.03
C PHE A 417 -19.82 6.13 27.26
N GLN A 418 -18.97 5.10 27.20
CA GLN A 418 -18.71 4.20 28.35
C GLN A 418 -18.25 4.97 29.61
N PHE A 419 -17.39 5.97 29.43
CA PHE A 419 -16.84 6.76 30.55
C PHE A 419 -17.66 7.99 30.95
N LEU A 420 -18.81 8.25 30.32
CA LEU A 420 -19.72 9.30 30.79
C LEU A 420 -20.11 9.08 32.25
N PHE A 421 -20.23 7.82 32.66
CA PHE A 421 -20.71 7.39 33.98
C PHE A 421 -19.59 6.93 34.94
N HIS A 422 -18.34 6.80 34.49
CA HIS A 422 -17.19 6.30 35.28
C HIS A 422 -15.99 7.27 35.24
N ARG A 423 -16.26 8.55 35.46
CA ARG A 423 -15.26 9.63 35.30
C ARG A 423 -14.06 9.50 36.25
N ASP A 424 -14.29 9.06 37.48
CA ASP A 424 -13.23 8.94 38.49
C ASP A 424 -12.24 7.82 38.14
N GLN A 425 -12.76 6.68 37.67
CA GLN A 425 -11.95 5.57 37.18
C GLN A 425 -11.10 6.01 35.96
N LEU A 426 -11.70 6.72 35.00
CA LEU A 426 -10.96 7.28 33.86
C LEU A 426 -9.86 8.26 34.28
N ASN A 427 -10.14 9.13 35.26
CA ASN A 427 -9.15 10.08 35.77
C ASN A 427 -8.02 9.39 36.55
N ALA A 428 -8.29 8.27 37.22
CA ALA A 428 -7.26 7.44 37.84
C ALA A 428 -6.34 6.81 36.79
N LEU A 429 -6.91 6.17 35.75
CA LEU A 429 -6.15 5.57 34.65
C LEU A 429 -5.32 6.60 33.87
N ARG A 430 -5.85 7.82 33.69
CA ARG A 430 -5.10 8.93 33.08
C ARG A 430 -3.89 9.34 33.91
N ARG A 431 -4.04 9.47 35.23
CA ARG A 431 -2.93 9.80 36.13
C ARG A 431 -1.84 8.74 36.08
N GLN A 432 -2.22 7.46 36.16
CA GLN A 432 -1.28 6.34 36.04
C GLN A 432 -0.55 6.35 34.69
N ARG A 433 -1.26 6.65 33.59
CA ARG A 433 -0.63 6.82 32.27
C ARG A 433 0.35 7.98 32.27
N ASP A 434 -0.04 9.13 32.79
CA ASP A 434 0.80 10.34 32.76
C ASP A 434 2.09 10.14 33.58
N GLU A 435 2.01 9.47 34.73
CA GLU A 435 3.17 9.07 35.53
C GLU A 435 4.08 8.11 34.75
N LEU A 436 3.52 7.06 34.14
CA LEU A 436 4.27 6.12 33.31
C LEU A 436 4.91 6.80 32.09
N SER A 437 4.16 7.67 31.43
CA SER A 437 4.62 8.44 30.26
C SER A 437 5.77 9.37 30.62
N GLN A 438 5.73 10.01 31.79
CA GLN A 438 6.84 10.84 32.29
C GLN A 438 8.09 10.02 32.60
N ARG A 439 7.94 8.84 33.21
CA ARG A 439 9.07 7.92 33.45
C ARG A 439 9.71 7.49 32.12
N LEU A 440 8.89 7.09 31.16
CA LEU A 440 9.34 6.71 29.82
C LEU A 440 9.98 7.88 29.07
N ALA A 441 9.46 9.09 29.21
CA ALA A 441 10.06 10.28 28.61
C ALA A 441 11.48 10.54 29.15
N ARG A 442 11.72 10.41 30.46
CA ARG A 442 13.06 10.55 31.05
C ARG A 442 14.06 9.53 30.48
N LEU A 443 13.63 8.29 30.31
CA LEU A 443 14.47 7.27 29.66
C LEU A 443 14.71 7.55 28.19
N GLY A 444 13.69 8.08 27.51
CA GLY A 444 13.83 8.56 26.16
C GLY A 444 14.86 9.70 26.05
N ASP A 445 14.87 10.63 27.01
CA ASP A 445 15.84 11.72 27.07
C ASP A 445 17.26 11.21 27.39
N GLU A 446 17.38 10.21 28.28
CA GLU A 446 18.65 9.52 28.57
C GLU A 446 19.20 8.84 27.30
N TYR A 447 18.38 8.04 26.61
CA TYR A 447 18.79 7.38 25.38
C TYR A 447 19.07 8.38 24.24
N SER A 448 18.38 9.52 24.23
CA SER A 448 18.61 10.60 23.25
C SER A 448 20.03 11.19 23.30
N GLN A 449 20.74 11.02 24.43
CA GLN A 449 22.15 11.43 24.55
C GLN A 449 23.08 10.52 23.73
N ILE A 450 22.67 9.27 23.48
CA ILE A 450 23.42 8.29 22.69
C ILE A 450 22.98 8.36 21.23
N THR A 451 21.66 8.27 21.00
CA THR A 451 21.05 8.29 19.68
C THR A 451 20.00 9.38 19.64
N PRO A 452 20.25 10.51 18.96
CA PRO A 452 19.28 11.59 18.87
C PRO A 452 17.93 11.11 18.39
N ARG A 453 16.85 11.58 19.04
CA ARG A 453 15.49 11.32 18.60
C ARG A 453 15.29 11.88 17.17
N PRO A 454 14.55 11.18 16.29
CA PRO A 454 14.29 11.67 14.94
C PRO A 454 13.69 13.08 14.96
N GLU A 455 14.27 13.98 14.17
CA GLU A 455 13.80 15.35 14.05
C GLU A 455 12.35 15.38 13.58
N SER A 456 11.54 16.15 14.30
CA SER A 456 10.17 16.43 13.87
C SER A 456 10.19 17.27 12.61
N PRO A 457 9.28 17.01 11.65
CA PRO A 457 9.15 17.85 10.48
C PRO A 457 8.88 19.32 10.88
N PRO A 458 9.34 20.29 10.07
CA PRO A 458 8.98 21.68 10.27
C PRO A 458 7.45 21.82 10.25
N LYS A 459 6.92 22.85 10.92
CA LYS A 459 5.48 23.10 10.93
C LYS A 459 5.00 23.27 9.50
N ALA A 460 4.07 22.42 9.07
CA ALA A 460 3.47 22.51 7.75
C ALA A 460 2.88 23.91 7.54
N GLY A 461 3.22 24.52 6.40
CA GLY A 461 2.69 25.82 6.00
C GLY A 461 1.16 25.76 5.81
N TRP A 462 0.49 26.92 5.76
CA TRP A 462 -0.97 26.98 5.58
C TRP A 462 -1.45 26.21 4.35
N GLY A 463 -0.70 26.26 3.24
CA GLY A 463 -1.02 25.50 2.02
C GLY A 463 -0.97 23.98 2.21
N GLU A 464 0.01 23.45 2.96
CA GLU A 464 0.12 22.02 3.23
C GLU A 464 -0.97 21.52 4.18
N ARG A 465 -1.39 22.35 5.14
CA ARG A 465 -2.51 22.05 6.04
C ARG A 465 -3.86 22.00 5.32
N LEU A 466 -4.02 22.83 4.28
CA LEU A 466 -5.24 22.86 3.45
C LEU A 466 -5.22 21.78 2.36
N ARG A 467 -4.06 21.32 1.92
CA ARG A 467 -3.90 20.28 0.89
C ARG A 467 -4.77 19.02 1.10
N PRO A 468 -4.87 18.43 2.31
CA PRO A 468 -5.75 17.28 2.54
C PRO A 468 -7.25 17.63 2.45
N LEU A 469 -7.63 18.91 2.58
CA LEU A 469 -9.01 19.38 2.48
C LEU A 469 -9.41 19.75 1.04
N VAL A 470 -8.46 20.11 0.18
CA VAL A 470 -8.73 20.47 -1.23
C VAL A 470 -9.40 19.32 -1.98
N GLY A 471 -8.88 18.10 -1.86
CA GLY A 471 -9.44 16.93 -2.54
C GLY A 471 -10.91 16.67 -2.16
N PRO A 472 -11.23 16.46 -0.87
CA PRO A 472 -12.60 16.30 -0.39
C PRO A 472 -13.52 17.48 -0.77
N ALA A 473 -13.03 18.73 -0.71
CA ALA A 473 -13.82 19.89 -1.11
C ALA A 473 -14.15 19.89 -2.61
N VAL A 474 -13.19 19.59 -3.48
CA VAL A 474 -13.41 19.47 -4.92
C VAL A 474 -14.38 18.33 -5.22
N ILE A 475 -14.23 17.18 -4.57
CA ILE A 475 -15.13 16.02 -4.72
C ILE A 475 -16.55 16.35 -4.24
N LEU A 476 -16.67 17.03 -3.09
CA LEU A 476 -17.94 17.47 -2.55
C LEU A 476 -18.63 18.45 -3.51
N LEU A 477 -17.91 19.46 -4.01
CA LEU A 477 -18.44 20.40 -5.00
C LEU A 477 -18.84 19.69 -6.31
N ALA A 478 -18.04 18.75 -6.79
CA ALA A 478 -18.39 17.94 -7.96
C ALA A 478 -19.64 17.08 -7.72
N THR A 479 -19.79 16.51 -6.53
CA THR A 479 -20.97 15.70 -6.15
C THR A 479 -22.22 16.58 -6.01
N LEU A 480 -22.09 17.78 -5.44
CA LEU A 480 -23.18 18.75 -5.34
C LEU A 480 -23.58 19.26 -6.73
N ALA A 481 -22.61 19.57 -7.60
CA ALA A 481 -22.86 19.93 -8.99
C ALA A 481 -23.52 18.78 -9.77
N PHE A 482 -23.10 17.54 -9.53
CA PHE A 482 -23.72 16.35 -10.08
C PHE A 482 -25.17 16.18 -9.61
N GLY A 483 -25.42 16.28 -8.31
CA GLY A 483 -26.76 16.22 -7.73
C GLY A 483 -27.68 17.36 -8.18
N TRP A 484 -27.11 18.50 -8.58
CA TRP A 484 -27.85 19.62 -9.16
C TRP A 484 -28.15 19.45 -10.65
N TYR A 485 -27.21 18.87 -11.40
CA TYR A 485 -27.25 18.78 -12.86
C TYR A 485 -28.01 17.54 -13.37
N VAL A 486 -27.85 16.39 -12.70
CA VAL A 486 -28.46 15.12 -13.12
C VAL A 486 -29.99 15.17 -13.07
N PRO A 487 -30.64 15.67 -12.00
CA PRO A 487 -32.09 15.83 -12.02
C PRO A 487 -32.57 16.76 -13.13
N ARG A 488 -31.81 17.80 -13.51
CA ARG A 488 -32.16 18.61 -14.68
C ARG A 488 -32.07 17.81 -15.98
N LEU A 489 -31.07 16.96 -16.18
CA LEU A 489 -31.03 16.11 -17.37
C LEU A 489 -32.22 15.13 -17.45
N PHE A 490 -32.68 14.59 -16.32
CA PHE A 490 -33.76 13.60 -16.28
C PHE A 490 -35.17 14.22 -16.17
N PHE A 491 -35.31 15.41 -15.61
CA PHE A 491 -36.60 16.08 -15.33
C PHE A 491 -36.80 17.39 -16.10
N ASP A 492 -35.87 17.81 -16.96
CA ASP A 492 -36.11 18.92 -17.88
C ASP A 492 -36.93 18.42 -19.07
N GLU A 493 -38.26 18.51 -18.94
CA GLU A 493 -39.23 18.17 -19.99
C GLU A 493 -38.92 18.85 -21.33
N SER A 494 -38.24 20.01 -21.32
CA SER A 494 -37.92 20.77 -22.53
C SER A 494 -36.85 20.10 -23.41
N LEU A 495 -36.00 19.24 -22.84
CA LEU A 495 -35.00 18.47 -23.59
C LEU A 495 -35.62 17.24 -24.25
N MET A 496 -36.55 16.55 -23.55
CA MET A 496 -37.35 15.47 -24.12
C MET A 496 -38.31 15.99 -25.22
N ALA A 497 -38.88 17.18 -25.02
CA ALA A 497 -39.75 17.84 -26.00
C ALA A 497 -39.00 18.42 -27.21
N ARG A 498 -37.67 18.55 -27.16
CA ARG A 498 -36.85 19.00 -28.30
C ARG A 498 -36.38 17.86 -29.21
N GLU A 499 -36.28 16.63 -28.69
CA GLU A 499 -35.97 15.44 -29.49
C GLU A 499 -37.22 14.86 -30.18
N ALA A 500 -38.40 15.00 -29.57
CA ALA A 500 -39.67 14.81 -30.26
C ALA A 500 -40.02 16.10 -31.01
N GLY A 501 -39.78 16.18 -32.31
CA GLY A 501 -39.96 17.38 -33.15
C GLY A 501 -41.39 17.92 -33.31
N PHE A 502 -42.26 17.77 -32.30
CA PHE A 502 -43.66 18.17 -32.32
C PHE A 502 -43.97 19.08 -31.13
N ASP A 503 -44.02 20.38 -31.37
CA ASP A 503 -44.54 21.35 -30.40
C ASP A 503 -46.06 21.46 -30.54
N LEU A 504 -46.77 20.60 -29.79
CA LEU A 504 -48.24 20.54 -29.73
C LEU A 504 -48.88 21.88 -29.37
N THR A 505 -48.14 22.80 -28.75
CA THR A 505 -48.67 24.09 -28.30
C THR A 505 -48.82 25.11 -29.44
N THR A 506 -48.27 24.81 -30.63
CA THR A 506 -48.26 25.73 -31.78
C THR A 506 -49.24 25.37 -32.90
N LEU A 507 -49.94 24.23 -32.80
CA LEU A 507 -50.84 23.72 -33.82
C LEU A 507 -52.29 24.17 -33.56
N SER A 508 -52.91 24.84 -34.54
CA SER A 508 -54.35 25.12 -34.49
C SER A 508 -55.14 23.80 -34.56
N GLU A 509 -56.27 23.72 -33.88
CA GLU A 509 -57.15 22.54 -33.82
C GLU A 509 -57.45 21.92 -35.20
N LYS A 510 -57.64 22.75 -36.24
CA LYS A 510 -57.83 22.30 -37.63
C LYS A 510 -56.63 21.57 -38.23
N LYS A 511 -55.41 22.02 -37.93
CA LYS A 511 -54.19 21.36 -38.41
C LYS A 511 -53.95 20.05 -37.68
N LEU A 512 -54.19 20.04 -36.36
CA LEU A 512 -54.08 18.84 -35.55
C LEU A 512 -55.03 17.74 -36.05
N HIS A 513 -56.29 18.10 -36.34
CA HIS A 513 -57.26 17.15 -36.90
C HIS A 513 -56.83 16.61 -38.28
N ALA A 514 -56.33 17.48 -39.16
CA ALA A 514 -55.87 17.09 -40.49
C ALA A 514 -54.62 16.19 -40.44
N GLU A 515 -53.72 16.40 -39.48
CA GLU A 515 -52.56 15.53 -39.27
C GLU A 515 -52.94 14.19 -38.64
N MET A 516 -53.84 14.18 -37.66
CA MET A 516 -54.39 12.94 -37.10
C MET A 516 -55.09 12.09 -38.17
N GLU A 517 -55.90 12.71 -39.03
CA GLU A 517 -56.56 12.03 -40.14
C GLU A 517 -55.55 11.50 -41.17
N ARG A 518 -54.44 12.20 -41.38
CA ARG A 518 -53.35 11.74 -42.26
C ARG A 518 -52.60 10.54 -41.68
N ASP A 519 -52.34 10.55 -40.39
CA ASP A 519 -51.67 9.46 -39.68
C ASP A 519 -52.58 8.23 -39.59
N GLU A 520 -53.88 8.43 -39.33
CA GLU A 520 -54.89 7.36 -39.33
C GLU A 520 -55.00 6.70 -40.70
N ASN A 521 -55.03 7.50 -41.78
CA ASN A 521 -55.00 6.99 -43.15
C ASN A 521 -53.70 6.26 -43.48
N SER A 522 -52.56 6.72 -42.97
CA SER A 522 -51.26 6.07 -43.17
C SER A 522 -51.18 4.73 -42.45
N LEU A 523 -51.71 4.66 -41.22
CA LEU A 523 -51.86 3.41 -40.45
C LEU A 523 -52.79 2.43 -41.17
N HIS A 524 -53.92 2.90 -41.69
CA HIS A 524 -54.83 2.05 -42.46
C HIS A 524 -54.16 1.46 -43.70
N ALA A 525 -53.35 2.24 -44.43
CA ALA A 525 -52.61 1.76 -45.59
C ALA A 525 -51.55 0.70 -45.23
N ILE A 526 -50.87 0.86 -44.08
CA ILE A 526 -49.91 -0.13 -43.57
C ILE A 526 -50.62 -1.44 -43.19
N ILE A 527 -51.76 -1.35 -42.50
CA ILE A 527 -52.55 -2.52 -42.10
C ILE A 527 -53.05 -3.29 -43.33
N GLN A 528 -53.57 -2.58 -44.34
CA GLN A 528 -53.96 -3.22 -45.61
C GLN A 528 -52.77 -3.88 -46.34
N GLY A 529 -51.59 -3.28 -46.27
CA GLY A 529 -50.36 -3.88 -46.80
C GLY A 529 -49.98 -5.18 -46.08
N LEU A 530 -50.18 -5.24 -44.77
CA LEU A 530 -49.93 -6.43 -43.95
C LEU A 530 -50.93 -7.56 -44.26
N ASP A 531 -52.23 -7.24 -44.36
CA ASP A 531 -53.26 -8.23 -44.75
C ASP A 531 -52.94 -8.85 -46.13
N LYS A 532 -52.45 -8.02 -47.06
CA LYS A 532 -52.08 -8.48 -48.40
C LYS A 532 -50.86 -9.42 -48.37
N LEU A 533 -49.86 -9.12 -47.53
CA LEU A 533 -48.70 -9.98 -47.31
C LEU A 533 -49.09 -11.29 -46.63
N GLU A 534 -50.06 -11.27 -45.71
CA GLU A 534 -50.57 -12.47 -45.04
C GLU A 534 -51.31 -13.38 -46.02
N ILE A 535 -52.10 -12.82 -46.93
CA ILE A 535 -52.77 -13.57 -48.02
C ILE A 535 -51.73 -14.18 -48.98
N GLU A 536 -50.71 -13.41 -49.40
CA GLU A 536 -49.63 -13.92 -50.26
C GLU A 536 -48.82 -15.02 -49.56
N ALA A 537 -48.54 -14.88 -48.27
CA ALA A 537 -47.86 -15.89 -47.48
C ALA A 537 -48.69 -17.19 -47.38
N HIS A 538 -50.00 -17.08 -47.18
CA HIS A 538 -50.90 -18.24 -47.18
C HIS A 538 -51.02 -18.92 -48.55
N GLN A 539 -51.02 -18.17 -49.64
CA GLN A 539 -50.98 -18.73 -51.00
C GLN A 539 -49.67 -19.50 -51.25
N LEU A 540 -48.52 -18.91 -50.94
CA LEU A 540 -47.22 -19.57 -51.06
C LEU A 540 -47.14 -20.83 -50.19
N GLN A 541 -47.71 -20.81 -48.99
CA GLN A 541 -47.75 -21.99 -48.12
C GLN A 541 -48.65 -23.10 -48.69
N SER A 542 -49.72 -22.76 -49.42
CA SER A 542 -50.58 -23.73 -50.10
C SER A 542 -49.98 -24.31 -51.39
N GLU A 543 -49.02 -23.63 -52.02
CA GLU A 543 -48.27 -24.16 -53.17
C GLU A 543 -47.14 -25.13 -52.77
N PHE A 544 -46.74 -25.13 -51.50
CA PHE A 544 -45.67 -25.98 -50.94
C PHE A 544 -46.17 -27.24 -50.21
N VAL A 545 -47.49 -27.43 -50.06
CA VAL A 545 -48.16 -28.63 -49.52
C VAL A 545 -48.83 -29.37 -50.67
#